data_AF-A0A7W1UAW1-F1
#
_entry.id   AF-A0A7W1UAW1-F1
#
_cell.length_a   1.000
_cell.length_b   1.000
_cell.length_c   1.000
_cell.angle_alpha   90.00
_cell.angle_beta   90.00
_cell.angle_gamma   90.00
#
_symmetry.space_group_name_H-M   'P 1'
#
loop_
_entity.id
_entity.type
_entity.pdbx_description
1 polymer ?
#
loop_
_entity_poly.entity_id
_entity_poly.type
_entity_poly.pdbx_seq_one_letter_code
_entity_poly.pdbx_strand_id
1 'polypeptide(L)'
;MPTLSAPNSSSTETHPGPFVFKEALDRNFPSAYRCDAFVDYSQFRLRPFGMNQNNSIACVSVCRDEIATPFMNRLHNAWNGAFNFSSLENVVSGCHGISGRPSSCT
;
A
#
# COMPACT_ATOMS: atom_id res chain seq x y z
N MET A 1 35.26 -13.90 46.68
CA MET A 1 34.64 -13.16 45.56
C MET A 1 33.39 -13.92 45.16
N PRO A 2 32.18 -13.35 45.28
CA PRO A 2 30.97 -14.03 44.85
C PRO A 2 30.76 -13.83 43.34
N THR A 3 30.56 -14.94 42.64
CA THR A 3 30.26 -15.01 41.20
C THR A 3 28.85 -14.47 40.95
N LEU A 4 28.74 -13.45 40.10
CA LEU A 4 27.46 -12.90 39.64
C LEU A 4 26.86 -13.88 38.62
N SER A 5 25.89 -14.69 39.02
CA SER A 5 25.07 -15.48 38.09
C SER A 5 24.12 -14.54 37.36
N ALA A 6 24.32 -14.37 36.05
CA ALA A 6 23.40 -13.64 35.19
C ALA A 6 22.03 -14.35 35.14
N PRO A 7 20.91 -13.63 35.24
CA PRO A 7 19.62 -14.21 34.93
C PRO A 7 19.56 -14.44 33.41
N ASN A 8 19.38 -15.70 33.00
CA ASN A 8 18.93 -16.02 31.66
C ASN A 8 17.53 -15.43 31.50
N SER A 9 17.46 -14.24 30.91
CA SER A 9 16.26 -13.70 30.29
C SER A 9 15.90 -14.58 29.09
N SER A 10 15.36 -15.77 29.38
CA SER A 10 14.58 -16.51 28.40
C SER A 10 13.29 -15.71 28.23
N SER A 11 13.36 -14.70 27.38
CA SER A 11 12.20 -14.04 26.82
C SER A 11 11.45 -15.12 26.04
N THR A 12 10.51 -15.76 26.70
CA THR A 12 9.44 -16.50 26.03
C THR A 12 8.69 -15.46 25.21
N GLU A 13 9.11 -15.26 23.95
CA GLU A 13 8.31 -14.57 22.95
C GLU A 13 7.06 -15.41 22.71
N THR A 14 6.02 -15.11 23.50
CA THR A 14 4.67 -15.57 23.26
C THR A 14 4.25 -15.04 21.90
N HIS A 15 4.38 -15.86 20.86
CA HIS A 15 3.85 -15.54 19.52
C HIS A 15 2.36 -15.21 19.66
N PRO A 16 1.96 -13.94 19.50
CA PRO A 16 0.56 -13.58 19.56
C PRO A 16 -0.07 -14.11 18.27
N GLY A 17 -1.01 -15.04 18.40
CA GLY A 17 -1.70 -15.64 17.26
C GLY A 17 -2.41 -14.60 16.37
N PRO A 18 -2.99 -15.03 15.24
CA PRO A 18 -3.59 -14.16 14.21
C PRO A 18 -4.68 -13.19 14.72
N PHE A 19 -5.18 -13.39 15.95
CA PHE A 19 -6.16 -12.55 16.61
C PHE A 19 -5.62 -11.16 17.00
N VAL A 20 -4.34 -11.03 17.34
CA VAL A 20 -3.79 -9.75 17.87
C VAL A 20 -3.63 -8.70 16.77
N PHE A 21 -3.22 -9.10 15.56
CA PHE A 21 -3.08 -8.17 14.44
C PHE A 21 -4.44 -7.66 13.97
N LYS A 22 -5.41 -8.55 13.76
CA LYS A 22 -6.73 -8.16 13.25
C LYS A 22 -7.47 -7.27 14.24
N GLU A 23 -7.43 -7.60 15.53
CA GLU A 23 -8.05 -6.78 16.57
C GLU A 23 -7.41 -5.39 16.68
N ALA A 24 -6.07 -5.32 16.61
CA ALA A 24 -5.36 -4.04 16.56
C ALA A 24 -5.68 -3.25 15.28
N LEU A 25 -5.79 -3.92 14.13
CA LEU A 25 -6.14 -3.29 12.86
C LEU A 25 -7.55 -2.72 12.91
N ASP A 26 -8.54 -3.53 13.34
CA ASP A 26 -9.94 -3.12 13.41
C ASP A 26 -10.15 -1.99 14.43
N ARG A 27 -9.39 -1.99 15.54
CA ARG A 27 -9.45 -0.94 16.57
C ARG A 27 -8.87 0.39 16.10
N ASN A 28 -7.74 0.37 15.39
CA ASN A 28 -7.06 1.60 14.96
C ASN A 28 -7.51 2.09 13.58
N PHE A 29 -7.96 1.18 12.71
CA PHE A 29 -8.37 1.42 11.32
C PHE A 29 -9.66 0.65 11.00
N PRO A 30 -10.82 1.08 11.53
CA PRO A 30 -12.08 0.34 11.44
C PRO A 30 -12.64 0.16 10.02
N SER A 31 -12.13 0.91 9.04
CA SER A 31 -12.51 0.83 7.62
C SER A 31 -11.39 0.24 6.73
N ALA A 32 -10.45 -0.50 7.33
CA ALA A 32 -9.38 -1.14 6.59
C ALA A 32 -9.94 -2.20 5.63
N TYR A 33 -9.66 -2.02 4.33
CA TYR A 33 -9.93 -3.02 3.32
C TYR A 33 -8.71 -3.89 3.12
N ARG A 34 -8.93 -5.17 2.81
CA ARG A 34 -7.86 -5.98 2.25
C ARG A 34 -7.45 -5.44 0.88
N CYS A 35 -6.18 -5.57 0.55
CA CYS A 35 -5.59 -5.08 -0.70
C CYS A 35 -6.31 -5.63 -1.94
N ASP A 36 -6.63 -6.91 -1.96
CA ASP A 36 -7.36 -7.59 -3.05
C ASP A 36 -8.79 -7.06 -3.18
N ALA A 37 -9.52 -7.00 -2.07
CA ALA A 37 -10.87 -6.46 -2.02
C ALA A 37 -10.94 -5.01 -2.49
N PHE A 38 -9.94 -4.18 -2.16
CA PHE A 38 -9.87 -2.79 -2.59
C PHE A 38 -9.74 -2.68 -4.12
N VAL A 39 -8.86 -3.46 -4.74
CA VAL A 39 -8.66 -3.42 -6.19
C VAL A 39 -9.93 -3.84 -6.93
N ASP A 40 -10.55 -4.95 -6.53
CA ASP A 40 -11.76 -5.46 -7.17
C ASP A 40 -12.94 -4.48 -6.97
N TYR A 41 -13.08 -3.92 -5.77
CA TYR A 41 -14.11 -2.92 -5.47
C TYR A 41 -13.92 -1.64 -6.27
N SER A 42 -12.68 -1.19 -6.46
CA SER A 42 -12.38 0.00 -7.26
C SER A 42 -12.87 -0.16 -8.70
N GLN A 43 -12.64 -1.32 -9.33
CA GLN A 43 -13.14 -1.60 -10.68
C GLN A 43 -14.66 -1.66 -10.72
N PHE A 44 -15.26 -2.36 -9.75
CA PHE A 44 -16.71 -2.48 -9.67
C PHE A 44 -17.39 -1.11 -9.55
N ARG A 45 -16.85 -0.21 -8.73
CA ARG A 45 -17.40 1.14 -8.53
C ARG A 45 -17.16 2.08 -9.70
N LEU A 46 -16.08 1.89 -10.46
CA LEU A 46 -15.74 2.75 -11.60
C LEU A 46 -16.40 2.30 -12.92
N ARG A 47 -16.81 1.03 -13.01
CA ARG A 47 -17.48 0.48 -14.20
C ARG A 47 -18.76 1.23 -14.65
N PRO A 48 -19.65 1.70 -13.75
CA PRO A 48 -20.82 2.49 -14.15
C PRO A 48 -20.48 3.83 -14.80
N PHE A 49 -19.26 4.35 -14.57
CA PHE A 49 -18.77 5.57 -15.20
C PHE A 49 -18.10 5.33 -16.56
N GLY A 50 -18.13 4.08 -17.06
CA GLY A 50 -17.50 3.70 -18.33
C GLY A 50 -15.98 3.52 -18.24
N MET A 51 -15.40 3.63 -17.04
CA MET A 51 -13.99 3.37 -16.80
C MET A 51 -13.74 1.87 -16.77
N ASN A 52 -12.80 1.42 -17.60
CA ASN A 52 -12.41 0.03 -17.74
C ASN A 52 -10.90 -0.02 -18.00
N GLN A 53 -10.28 -1.19 -17.80
CA GLN A 53 -8.85 -1.42 -18.04
C GLN A 53 -8.36 -1.08 -19.47
N ASN A 54 -9.27 -0.99 -20.45
CA ASN A 54 -8.93 -0.65 -21.83
C ASN A 54 -8.98 0.86 -22.13
N ASN A 55 -9.68 1.64 -21.30
CA ASN A 55 -9.97 3.06 -21.54
C ASN A 55 -9.50 3.96 -20.38
N SER A 56 -8.81 3.39 -19.40
CA SER A 56 -8.40 4.11 -18.20
C SER A 56 -7.09 3.52 -17.72
N ILE A 57 -6.15 4.41 -17.38
CA ILE A 57 -4.86 4.05 -16.81
C ILE A 57 -4.94 4.32 -15.31
N ALA A 58 -4.60 3.32 -14.50
CA ALA A 58 -4.53 3.52 -13.06
C ALA A 58 -3.27 4.32 -12.71
N CYS A 59 -3.44 5.40 -11.94
CA CYS A 59 -2.33 6.20 -11.42
C CYS A 59 -2.15 5.86 -9.95
N VAL A 60 -0.92 5.52 -9.55
CA VAL A 60 -0.64 5.03 -8.19
C VAL A 60 0.51 5.79 -7.58
N SER A 61 0.36 6.13 -6.31
CA SER A 61 1.42 6.62 -5.46
C SER A 61 1.37 5.83 -4.16
N VAL A 62 2.39 5.01 -3.92
CA VAL A 62 2.59 4.23 -2.70
C VAL A 62 4.03 4.37 -2.22
N CYS A 63 4.30 4.01 -0.97
CA CYS A 63 5.69 3.94 -0.48
C CYS A 63 6.50 2.99 -1.37
N ARG A 64 7.76 3.35 -1.66
CA ARG A 64 8.68 2.51 -2.47
C ARG A 64 9.15 1.23 -1.75
N ASP A 65 8.73 1.05 -0.51
CA ASP A 65 9.00 -0.13 0.31
C ASP A 65 8.46 -1.39 -0.39
N GLU A 66 9.23 -2.47 -0.32
CA GLU A 66 8.88 -3.79 -0.84
C GLU A 66 7.53 -4.31 -0.35
N ILE A 67 7.06 -3.87 0.82
CA ILE A 67 5.76 -4.23 1.39
C ILE A 67 4.60 -3.81 0.47
N ALA A 68 4.78 -2.78 -0.37
CA ALA A 68 3.78 -2.32 -1.34
C ALA A 68 3.80 -3.11 -2.67
N THR A 69 4.84 -3.90 -2.93
CA THR A 69 4.98 -4.72 -4.16
C THR A 69 3.78 -5.63 -4.47
N PRO A 70 3.25 -6.44 -3.51
CA PRO A 70 2.11 -7.31 -3.80
C PRO A 70 0.84 -6.53 -4.20
N PHE A 71 0.64 -5.34 -3.61
CA PHE A 71 -0.47 -4.46 -3.97
C PHE A 71 -0.30 -3.90 -5.39
N MET A 72 0.90 -3.42 -5.72
CA MET A 72 1.22 -2.91 -7.05
C MET A 72 1.02 -3.97 -8.13
N ASN A 73 1.55 -5.18 -7.93
CA ASN A 73 1.40 -6.28 -8.88
C ASN A 73 -0.07 -6.61 -9.15
N ARG A 74 -0.90 -6.63 -8.10
CA ARG A 74 -2.35 -6.87 -8.26
C ARG A 74 -3.01 -5.75 -9.05
N LEU A 75 -2.65 -4.50 -8.79
CA LEU A 75 -3.23 -3.36 -9.48
C LEU A 75 -2.82 -3.32 -10.96
N HIS A 76 -1.55 -3.60 -11.27
CA HIS A 76 -1.06 -3.73 -12.64
C HIS A 76 -1.85 -4.80 -13.42
N ASN A 77 -2.10 -5.95 -12.79
CA ASN A 77 -2.89 -7.03 -13.40
C ASN A 77 -4.36 -6.64 -13.59
N ALA A 78 -4.94 -5.90 -12.66
CA ALA A 78 -6.34 -5.46 -12.76
C ALA A 78 -6.55 -4.38 -13.81
N TRP A 79 -5.63 -3.41 -13.92
CA TRP A 79 -5.80 -2.23 -14.77
C TRP A 79 -4.99 -2.28 -16.08
N ASN A 80 -4.43 -3.44 -16.42
CA ASN A 80 -3.60 -3.65 -17.62
C ASN A 80 -2.43 -2.65 -17.71
N GLY A 81 -1.82 -2.35 -16.56
CA GLY A 81 -0.79 -1.32 -16.42
C GLY A 81 -1.22 -0.17 -15.52
N ALA A 82 -0.38 0.14 -14.54
CA ALA A 82 -0.54 1.31 -13.68
C ALA A 82 0.66 2.24 -13.86
N PHE A 83 0.41 3.54 -13.99
CA PHE A 83 1.46 4.55 -13.96
C PHE A 83 1.84 4.84 -12.50
N ASN A 84 3.10 4.58 -12.17
CA ASN A 84 3.61 4.73 -10.81
C ASN A 84 4.28 6.11 -10.65
N PHE A 85 3.72 6.95 -9.77
CA PHE A 85 4.24 8.27 -9.38
C PHE A 85 5.01 8.25 -8.05
N SER A 86 5.31 7.07 -7.50
CA SER A 86 5.97 6.91 -6.20
C SER A 86 7.30 7.67 -6.14
N SER A 87 7.34 8.67 -5.26
CA SER A 87 8.56 9.34 -4.78
C SER A 87 8.79 8.96 -3.31
N LEU A 88 9.97 9.30 -2.77
CA LEU A 88 10.25 9.21 -1.33
C LEU A 88 9.09 9.88 -0.54
N GLU A 89 8.54 9.17 0.44
CA GLU A 89 7.44 9.61 1.32
C GLU A 89 6.04 9.80 0.69
N ASN A 90 5.76 9.22 -0.49
CA ASN A 90 4.43 9.33 -1.13
C ASN A 90 4.02 10.78 -1.47
N VAL A 91 4.96 11.72 -1.45
CA VAL A 91 4.76 13.08 -1.96
C VAL A 91 4.87 13.03 -3.48
N VAL A 92 3.81 13.43 -4.20
CA VAL A 92 3.86 13.60 -5.66
C VAL A 92 4.83 14.74 -5.98
N SER A 93 6.12 14.41 -6.10
CA SER A 93 7.23 15.37 -6.22
C SER A 93 7.52 15.76 -7.68
N GLY A 94 6.47 16.00 -8.47
CA GLY A 94 6.66 16.40 -9.86
C GLY A 94 5.37 16.61 -10.64
N CYS A 95 5.11 17.85 -11.04
CA CYS A 95 4.06 18.21 -11.99
C CYS A 95 4.30 17.66 -13.42
N HIS A 96 5.52 17.21 -13.73
CA HIS A 96 5.89 16.74 -15.07
C HIS A 96 5.23 15.43 -15.49
N GLY A 97 4.82 14.58 -14.54
CA GLY A 97 4.17 13.30 -14.85
C GLY A 97 2.64 13.39 -15.03
N ILE A 98 2.02 14.47 -14.54
CA ILE A 98 0.57 14.70 -14.57
C ILE A 98 0.14 15.74 -15.62
N SER A 99 1.10 16.44 -16.25
CA SER A 99 0.82 17.54 -17.16
C SER A 99 0.88 17.10 -18.62
N GLY A 100 -0.28 16.88 -19.22
CA GLY A 100 -0.43 16.95 -20.67
C GLY A 100 -0.50 18.42 -21.12
N ARG A 101 0.62 18.95 -21.64
CA ARG A 101 0.86 20.23 -22.39
C ARG A 101 1.68 21.35 -21.68
N PRO A 102 2.39 22.18 -22.48
CA PRO A 102 3.76 22.64 -22.20
C PRO A 102 3.84 24.06 -21.63
N SER A 103 5.06 24.40 -21.19
CA SER A 103 5.58 25.76 -20.95
C SER A 103 4.87 26.59 -19.88
N SER A 104 5.44 26.59 -18.68
CA SER A 104 6.16 27.73 -18.11
C SER A 104 6.16 27.62 -16.59
N CYS A 105 7.26 27.09 -16.05
CA CYS A 105 7.64 27.39 -14.68
C CYS A 105 8.17 28.83 -14.69
N THR A 106 7.48 29.74 -13.99
CA THR A 106 8.07 31.01 -13.56
C THR A 106 8.56 30.82 -12.13
#